data_AF-A0A8F1SAE8-F1
#
_entry.id   AF-A0A8F1SAE8-F1
#
_cell.length_a   1.000
_cell.length_b   1.000
_cell.length_c   1.000
_cell.angle_alpha   90.00
_cell.angle_beta   90.00
_cell.angle_gamma   90.00
#
_symmetry.space_group_name_H-M   'P 1'
#
loop_
_entity.id
_entity.type
_entity.pdbx_description
1 polymer ?
#
loop_
_entity_poly.entity_id
_entity_poly.type
_entity_poly.pdbx_seq_one_letter_code
_entity_poly.pdbx_strand_id
1 'polypeptide(L)'
;MYKKLSIALCFAISFAITIQPVSLAAEYPDSYVTNDILWYKENDSTTCSGSSSNGVSGSDNQEKIWGYLRNAGLSAEQTAGVMANIQAESGFSPTRHEVGQGWGSGGWGLAQWTFGRRTLIANKIPSELKKYYSQEYGGAPNDKGMVDSIPVEDNDKLLIFELEYLVQEGKERPVTASGFGTASNSWELLKTLKTVDDATVFWHDDFEKSAMTKEQVKNIRGTAAQKIYERFNGTGGSGGGCSSSNGGDFISYVKRYAWPEKKVRTDKKPEYAEAIEKAKSENRFTGDSCFGGGVDCGAFVTTLLHDSGFDKNYNYGGENGKAGPTCRTESVGRG
;
A
#
# COMPACT_ATOMS: atom_id res chain seq x y z
N MET A 1 71.36 37.67 -33.77
CA MET A 1 70.94 37.87 -32.37
C MET A 1 69.51 37.35 -32.21
N TYR A 2 69.40 36.04 -32.07
CA TYR A 2 68.18 35.33 -31.67
C TYR A 2 68.28 35.07 -30.16
N LYS A 3 67.12 34.94 -29.50
CA LYS A 3 66.88 34.74 -28.05
C LYS A 3 66.69 36.04 -27.29
N LYS A 4 65.43 36.29 -26.90
CA LYS A 4 64.93 37.04 -25.71
C LYS A 4 63.68 37.90 -25.99
N LEU A 5 62.75 37.43 -26.81
CA LEU A 5 61.39 38.02 -26.84
C LEU A 5 60.30 36.99 -27.11
N SER A 6 60.52 35.74 -26.69
CA SER A 6 59.62 34.60 -26.97
C SER A 6 58.77 34.16 -25.78
N ILE A 7 58.64 34.94 -24.70
CA ILE A 7 57.94 34.48 -23.47
C ILE A 7 56.89 35.46 -22.92
N ALA A 8 56.76 36.67 -23.46
CA ALA A 8 55.83 37.67 -22.90
C ALA A 8 54.51 37.85 -23.68
N LEU A 9 54.37 37.31 -24.90
CA LEU A 9 53.18 37.48 -25.74
C LEU A 9 52.28 36.23 -25.85
N CYS A 10 52.54 35.20 -25.04
CA CYS A 10 51.60 34.07 -24.86
C CYS A 10 50.89 34.09 -23.49
N PHE A 11 51.21 35.04 -22.59
CA PHE A 11 50.58 35.14 -21.27
C PHE A 11 49.48 36.22 -21.18
N ALA A 12 49.20 36.96 -22.26
CA ALA A 12 48.18 38.02 -22.28
C ALA A 12 46.89 37.64 -23.05
N ILE A 13 46.78 36.41 -23.57
CA ILE A 13 45.56 35.88 -24.24
C ILE A 13 44.98 34.67 -23.47
N SER A 14 45.40 34.46 -22.22
CA SER A 14 44.89 33.38 -21.36
C SER A 14 44.18 33.87 -20.10
N PHE A 15 43.78 35.15 -20.05
CA PHE A 15 43.11 35.73 -18.89
C PHE A 15 41.88 36.59 -19.26
N ALA A 16 41.07 36.11 -20.20
CA ALA A 16 39.84 36.79 -20.60
C ALA A 16 38.75 35.83 -21.11
N ILE A 17 38.45 34.73 -20.40
CA ILE A 17 37.17 34.02 -20.55
C ILE A 17 36.78 33.37 -19.21
N THR A 18 36.34 34.13 -18.21
CA THR A 18 35.66 33.52 -17.04
C THR A 18 34.67 34.44 -16.35
N ILE A 19 33.75 35.10 -17.06
CA ILE A 19 32.49 35.50 -16.42
C ILE A 19 31.38 35.55 -17.48
N GLN A 20 30.71 34.43 -17.71
CA GLN A 20 29.34 34.43 -18.23
C GLN A 20 28.42 34.12 -17.05
N PRO A 21 27.24 34.76 -16.93
CA PRO A 21 26.27 34.37 -15.92
C PRO A 21 25.78 32.97 -16.25
N VAL A 22 26.12 32.00 -15.39
CA VAL A 22 25.50 30.68 -15.41
C VAL A 22 24.06 30.89 -14.92
N SER A 23 23.15 31.14 -15.84
CA SER A 23 21.71 31.13 -15.56
C SER A 23 21.19 29.71 -15.67
N LEU A 24 20.86 29.14 -14.50
CA LEU A 24 19.86 28.10 -14.23
C LEU A 24 19.93 26.84 -15.11
N ALA A 25 20.81 25.91 -14.73
CA ALA A 25 20.36 24.52 -14.70
C ALA A 25 19.35 24.43 -13.55
N ALA A 26 18.09 24.12 -13.87
CA ALA A 26 17.09 23.83 -12.86
C ALA A 26 17.65 22.75 -11.92
N GLU A 27 17.74 23.11 -10.64
CA GLU A 27 18.11 22.26 -9.53
C GLU A 27 17.14 21.06 -9.54
N TYR A 28 17.59 19.94 -10.09
CA TYR A 28 16.91 18.67 -9.87
C TYR A 28 17.01 18.39 -8.37
N PRO A 29 15.90 18.13 -7.66
CA PRO A 29 15.97 17.92 -6.22
C PRO A 29 16.91 16.75 -5.92
N ASP A 30 17.88 16.99 -5.02
CA ASP A 30 18.88 16.05 -4.48
C ASP A 30 18.26 14.80 -3.79
N SER A 31 16.95 14.58 -3.90
CA SER A 31 16.18 13.59 -3.14
C SER A 31 16.30 12.15 -3.63
N TYR A 32 16.92 11.89 -4.78
CA TYR A 32 17.05 10.52 -5.30
C TYR A 32 18.33 9.81 -4.85
N VAL A 33 19.37 10.55 -4.44
CA VAL A 33 20.69 9.98 -4.06
C VAL A 33 20.76 9.60 -2.58
N THR A 34 19.84 10.10 -1.76
CA THR A 34 19.77 9.80 -0.31
C THR A 34 18.77 8.70 0.04
N ASN A 35 18.24 7.96 -0.94
CA ASN A 35 17.50 6.74 -0.61
C ASN A 35 18.52 5.69 -0.19
N ASP A 36 18.50 5.30 1.09
CA ASP A 36 19.20 4.11 1.56
C ASP A 36 18.78 2.92 0.70
N ILE A 37 19.63 2.55 -0.26
CA ILE A 37 19.44 1.32 -1.05
C ILE A 37 19.72 0.17 -0.07
N LEU A 38 18.66 -0.29 0.59
CA LEU A 38 18.71 -1.45 1.46
C LEU A 38 18.82 -2.72 0.61
N TRP A 39 19.93 -3.42 0.78
CA TRP A 39 20.22 -4.69 0.13
C TRP A 39 19.31 -5.79 0.67
N TYR A 40 18.72 -6.59 -0.22
CA TYR A 40 18.08 -7.84 0.20
C TYR A 40 19.15 -8.81 0.71
N LYS A 41 19.05 -9.17 1.99
CA LYS A 41 19.81 -10.26 2.60
C LYS A 41 18.84 -11.37 2.96
N GLU A 42 19.07 -12.56 2.43
CA GLU A 42 18.19 -13.74 2.58
C GLU A 42 17.94 -14.14 4.04
N ASN A 43 18.82 -13.73 4.97
CA ASN A 43 18.77 -14.06 6.40
C ASN A 43 18.80 -12.83 7.32
N ASP A 44 18.55 -11.64 6.79
CA ASP A 44 18.39 -10.45 7.64
C ASP A 44 16.92 -10.41 8.07
N SER A 45 16.66 -10.61 9.36
CA SER A 45 15.32 -10.58 9.96
C SER A 45 14.70 -9.18 9.96
N THR A 46 15.18 -8.29 9.10
CA THR A 46 14.63 -6.97 8.87
C THR A 46 13.35 -7.13 8.07
N THR A 47 12.24 -7.28 8.81
CA THR A 47 10.89 -7.08 8.31
C THR A 47 10.85 -5.75 7.56
N CYS A 48 10.18 -5.71 6.41
CA CYS A 48 9.82 -4.45 5.76
C CYS A 48 8.80 -3.71 6.64
N SER A 49 9.28 -3.14 7.73
CA SER A 49 8.55 -2.22 8.59
C SER A 49 8.61 -0.86 7.90
N GLY A 50 7.88 -0.72 6.80
CA GLY A 50 7.23 0.54 6.54
C GLY A 50 6.22 0.72 7.66
N SER A 51 6.69 1.19 8.82
CA SER A 51 5.85 1.47 9.97
C SER A 51 4.90 2.60 9.59
N SER A 52 3.76 2.27 8.97
CA SER A 52 2.56 3.07 9.16
C SER A 52 2.31 2.99 10.66
N SER A 53 2.37 4.11 11.36
CA SER A 53 2.34 4.17 12.82
C SER A 53 1.15 3.44 13.46
N ASN A 54 0.10 3.12 12.67
CA ASN A 54 -1.16 2.55 13.15
C ASN A 54 -1.58 1.25 12.43
N GLY A 55 -0.71 0.58 11.66
CA GLY A 55 -1.06 -0.72 11.06
C GLY A 55 -1.97 -0.70 9.83
N VAL A 56 -2.04 0.44 9.15
CA VAL A 56 -2.85 0.66 7.93
C VAL A 56 -1.92 0.66 6.73
N SER A 57 -1.80 -0.49 6.08
CA SER A 57 -1.07 -0.65 4.82
C SER A 57 -1.91 -1.49 3.87
N GLY A 58 -2.11 -1.03 2.63
CA GLY A 58 -2.92 -1.74 1.65
C GLY A 58 -3.46 -0.81 0.56
N SER A 59 -3.98 -1.41 -0.50
CA SER A 59 -4.55 -0.73 -1.67
C SER A 59 -6.05 -0.47 -1.59
N ASP A 60 -6.73 -1.22 -0.73
CA ASP A 60 -8.17 -1.12 -0.50
C ASP A 60 -8.46 -1.03 1.01
N ASN A 61 -9.70 -0.66 1.39
CA ASN A 61 -10.08 -0.54 2.79
C ASN A 61 -10.11 -1.90 3.49
N GLN A 62 -10.29 -3.01 2.77
CA GLN A 62 -10.35 -4.35 3.37
C GLN A 62 -8.98 -4.77 3.91
N GLU A 63 -7.93 -4.60 3.11
CA GLU A 63 -6.52 -4.83 3.51
C GLU A 63 -6.14 -3.97 4.71
N LYS A 64 -6.52 -2.70 4.68
CA LYS A 64 -6.25 -1.73 5.75
C LYS A 64 -6.92 -2.09 7.06
N ILE A 65 -8.21 -2.44 7.02
CA ILE A 65 -8.99 -2.87 8.19
C ILE A 65 -8.43 -4.18 8.74
N TRP A 66 -8.11 -5.14 7.86
CA TRP A 66 -7.50 -6.41 8.26
C TRP A 66 -6.20 -6.17 9.03
N GLY A 67 -5.26 -5.42 8.44
CA GLY A 67 -3.97 -5.10 9.05
C GLY A 67 -4.14 -4.41 10.42
N TYR A 68 -5.02 -3.42 10.50
CA TYR A 68 -5.29 -2.70 11.74
C TYR A 68 -5.83 -3.62 12.83
N LEU A 69 -6.86 -4.42 12.54
CA LEU A 69 -7.51 -5.29 13.53
C LEU A 69 -6.58 -6.43 14.00
N ARG A 70 -5.73 -6.96 13.10
CA ARG A 70 -4.68 -7.93 13.45
C ARG A 70 -3.65 -7.30 14.39
N ASN A 71 -3.22 -6.07 14.11
CA ASN A 71 -2.31 -5.32 14.98
C ASN A 71 -2.96 -4.91 16.31
N ALA A 72 -4.28 -4.74 16.34
CA ALA A 72 -5.05 -4.54 17.57
C ALA A 72 -5.19 -5.81 18.45
N GLY A 73 -4.61 -6.93 18.01
CA GLY A 73 -4.47 -8.17 18.78
C GLY A 73 -5.60 -9.18 18.60
N LEU A 74 -6.47 -9.01 17.60
CA LEU A 74 -7.46 -10.03 17.22
C LEU A 74 -6.80 -11.16 16.43
N SER A 75 -7.30 -12.40 16.54
CA SER A 75 -6.96 -13.56 15.68
C SER A 75 -7.48 -13.38 14.24
N ALA A 76 -7.05 -14.21 13.29
CA ALA A 76 -7.53 -14.13 11.91
C ALA A 76 -9.04 -14.41 11.81
N GLU A 77 -9.53 -15.37 12.60
CA GLU A 77 -10.94 -15.71 12.71
C GLU A 77 -11.75 -14.54 13.28
N GLN A 78 -11.22 -13.92 14.33
CA GLN A 78 -11.85 -12.76 14.98
C GLN A 78 -11.89 -11.55 14.07
N THR A 79 -10.78 -11.24 13.38
CA THR A 79 -10.70 -10.17 12.39
C THR A 79 -11.69 -10.39 11.26
N ALA A 80 -11.77 -11.60 10.70
CA ALA A 80 -12.72 -11.93 9.65
C ALA A 80 -14.18 -11.75 10.12
N GLY A 81 -14.48 -12.15 11.36
CA GLY A 81 -15.81 -12.00 11.94
C GLY A 81 -16.25 -10.54 12.11
N VAL A 82 -15.36 -9.68 12.58
CA VAL A 82 -15.61 -8.22 12.67
C VAL A 82 -15.75 -7.61 11.27
N MET A 83 -14.84 -7.93 10.35
CA MET A 83 -14.85 -7.38 8.99
C MET A 83 -16.10 -7.76 8.19
N ALA A 84 -16.65 -8.96 8.38
CA ALA A 84 -17.89 -9.34 7.71
C ALA A 84 -19.11 -8.54 8.18
N ASN A 85 -19.11 -8.11 9.45
CA ASN A 85 -20.11 -7.19 9.95
C ASN A 85 -19.92 -5.80 9.32
N ILE A 86 -18.68 -5.26 9.33
CA ILE A 86 -18.35 -4.00 8.65
C ILE A 86 -18.75 -4.04 7.17
N GLN A 87 -18.54 -5.16 6.48
CA GLN A 87 -18.94 -5.32 5.09
C GLN A 87 -20.45 -5.16 4.90
N ALA A 88 -21.24 -5.82 5.76
CA ALA A 88 -22.70 -5.76 5.71
C ALA A 88 -23.24 -4.37 6.08
N GLU A 89 -22.58 -3.69 7.02
CA GLU A 89 -22.98 -2.37 7.50
C GLU A 89 -22.63 -1.25 6.50
N SER A 90 -21.40 -1.24 5.99
CA SER A 90 -20.88 -0.08 5.26
C SER A 90 -20.32 -0.39 3.88
N GLY A 91 -20.05 -1.66 3.57
CA GLY A 91 -19.19 -2.02 2.44
C GLY A 91 -17.75 -1.56 2.63
N PHE A 92 -17.28 -1.50 3.89
CA PHE A 92 -15.94 -1.01 4.28
C PHE A 92 -15.69 0.49 4.07
N SER A 93 -16.76 1.29 3.94
CA SER A 93 -16.64 2.74 3.80
C SER A 93 -16.76 3.45 5.14
N PRO A 94 -15.80 4.31 5.52
CA PRO A 94 -15.86 5.10 6.74
C PRO A 94 -16.82 6.30 6.63
N THR A 95 -17.47 6.52 5.49
CA THR A 95 -18.42 7.64 5.34
C THR A 95 -19.84 7.18 5.08
N ARG A 96 -20.07 5.87 4.91
CA ARG A 96 -21.37 5.32 4.49
C ARG A 96 -22.49 5.81 5.39
N HIS A 97 -23.55 6.31 4.77
CA HIS A 97 -24.81 6.66 5.45
C HIS A 97 -25.86 5.58 5.17
N GLU A 98 -26.72 5.31 6.16
CA GLU A 98 -27.76 4.29 6.08
C GLU A 98 -28.70 4.55 4.89
N VAL A 99 -28.87 3.53 4.06
CA VAL A 99 -29.71 3.63 2.86
C VAL A 99 -31.16 3.79 3.25
N GLY A 100 -31.83 4.79 2.67
CA GLY A 100 -33.26 5.05 2.92
C GLY A 100 -33.55 5.92 4.13
N GLN A 101 -32.54 6.32 4.92
CA GLN A 101 -32.69 7.29 6.00
C GLN A 101 -32.27 8.70 5.57
N GLY A 102 -32.95 9.73 6.09
CA GLY A 102 -32.54 11.12 5.90
C GLY A 102 -31.21 11.44 6.60
N TRP A 103 -30.47 12.43 6.11
CA TRP A 103 -29.22 12.86 6.77
C TRP A 103 -29.46 13.25 8.24
N GLY A 104 -28.56 12.84 9.13
CA GLY A 104 -28.73 13.00 10.58
C GLY A 104 -29.67 11.97 11.23
N SER A 105 -30.35 11.13 10.45
CA SER A 105 -31.09 9.94 10.91
C SER A 105 -30.40 8.67 10.42
N GLY A 106 -30.58 7.56 11.13
CA GLY A 106 -29.94 6.28 10.77
C GLY A 106 -28.45 6.18 11.10
N GLY A 107 -27.83 5.12 10.60
CA GLY A 107 -26.43 4.74 10.79
C GLY A 107 -25.44 5.57 9.97
N TRP A 108 -24.20 5.67 10.48
CA TRP A 108 -23.08 6.28 9.77
C TRP A 108 -21.75 5.55 10.05
N GLY A 109 -20.86 5.53 9.06
CA GLY A 109 -19.50 4.98 9.19
C GLY A 109 -19.43 3.46 9.05
N LEU A 110 -18.24 2.91 9.35
CA LEU A 110 -17.89 1.49 9.19
C LEU A 110 -18.87 0.54 9.87
N ALA A 111 -19.28 0.89 11.10
CA ALA A 111 -20.13 0.08 11.95
C ALA A 111 -21.56 0.64 12.05
N GLN A 112 -21.96 1.51 11.12
CA GLN A 112 -23.27 2.15 11.08
C GLN A 112 -23.73 2.65 12.46
N TRP A 113 -22.88 3.42 13.15
CA TRP A 113 -23.25 3.99 14.45
C TRP A 113 -24.54 4.79 14.32
N THR A 114 -25.54 4.43 15.14
CA THR A 114 -26.89 4.99 15.14
C THR A 114 -27.19 5.76 16.43
N PHE A 115 -28.23 6.60 16.42
CA PHE A 115 -28.72 7.35 17.58
C PHE A 115 -27.60 8.10 18.34
N GLY A 116 -27.58 8.02 19.67
CA GLY A 116 -26.56 8.68 20.50
C GLY A 116 -25.14 8.23 20.17
N ARG A 117 -24.93 6.99 19.71
CA ARG A 117 -23.61 6.50 19.30
C ARG A 117 -23.08 7.27 18.08
N ARG A 118 -23.96 7.56 17.11
CA ARG A 118 -23.64 8.42 15.95
C ARG A 118 -23.19 9.81 16.39
N THR A 119 -23.92 10.41 17.33
CA THR A 119 -23.58 11.74 17.84
C THR A 119 -22.23 11.75 18.54
N LEU A 120 -21.91 10.71 19.33
CA LEU A 120 -20.65 10.60 20.05
C LEU A 120 -19.45 10.51 19.11
N ILE A 121 -19.49 9.64 18.10
CA ILE A 121 -18.39 9.54 17.13
C ILE A 121 -18.30 10.81 16.27
N ALA A 122 -19.43 11.34 15.81
CA ALA A 122 -19.45 12.55 15.00
C ALA A 122 -18.77 13.73 15.70
N ASN A 123 -18.98 13.88 17.02
CA ASN A 123 -18.36 14.94 17.81
C ASN A 123 -16.84 14.81 17.97
N LYS A 124 -16.27 13.61 17.75
CA LYS A 124 -14.83 13.36 17.84
C LYS A 124 -14.10 13.43 16.49
N ILE A 125 -14.82 13.57 15.37
CA ILE A 125 -14.19 13.66 14.04
C ILE A 125 -13.22 14.86 13.99
N PRO A 126 -11.97 14.66 13.55
CA PRO A 126 -11.00 15.75 13.35
C PRO A 126 -11.54 16.86 12.45
N SER A 127 -11.19 18.11 12.74
CA SER A 127 -11.79 19.29 12.08
C SER A 127 -11.55 19.30 10.58
N GLU A 128 -10.39 18.83 10.13
CA GLU A 128 -9.99 18.72 8.73
C GLU A 128 -10.80 17.66 7.95
N LEU A 129 -11.31 16.64 8.64
CA LEU A 129 -12.12 15.56 8.06
C LEU A 129 -13.62 15.82 8.17
N LYS A 130 -14.04 16.80 8.98
CA LYS A 130 -15.45 17.06 9.31
C LYS A 130 -16.33 17.31 8.09
N LYS A 131 -15.77 17.84 7.00
CA LYS A 131 -16.46 18.02 5.70
C LYS A 131 -17.03 16.71 5.12
N TYR A 132 -16.40 15.57 5.40
CA TYR A 132 -16.84 14.25 4.92
C TYR A 132 -17.95 13.63 5.78
N TYR A 133 -18.23 14.20 6.95
CA TYR A 133 -19.44 13.92 7.71
C TYR A 133 -20.62 14.67 7.08
N SER A 134 -21.02 14.27 5.88
CA SER A 134 -22.14 14.86 5.14
C SER A 134 -22.84 13.81 4.27
N GLN A 135 -24.06 14.13 3.84
CA GLN A 135 -24.82 13.25 2.93
C GLN A 135 -24.15 13.06 1.58
N GLU A 136 -23.41 14.06 1.11
CA GLU A 136 -22.70 14.06 -0.18
C GLU A 136 -21.67 12.92 -0.26
N TYR A 137 -20.99 12.62 0.85
CA TYR A 137 -19.97 11.59 0.94
C TYR A 137 -20.50 10.26 1.49
N GLY A 138 -21.79 10.19 1.81
CA GLY A 138 -22.44 9.03 2.45
C GLY A 138 -22.91 7.93 1.49
N GLY A 139 -22.59 8.04 0.20
CA GLY A 139 -23.03 7.11 -0.84
C GLY A 139 -22.43 5.70 -0.73
N ALA A 140 -22.83 4.83 -1.67
CA ALA A 140 -22.25 3.50 -1.79
C ALA A 140 -20.77 3.58 -2.18
N PRO A 141 -19.88 2.78 -1.57
CA PRO A 141 -18.48 2.74 -1.98
C PRO A 141 -18.28 1.99 -3.29
N ASN A 142 -17.10 2.22 -3.89
CA ASN A 142 -16.54 1.41 -4.96
C ASN A 142 -16.06 0.04 -4.42
N ASP A 143 -15.51 -0.80 -5.31
CA ASP A 143 -15.02 -2.14 -4.97
C ASP A 143 -13.87 -2.15 -3.93
N LYS A 144 -13.21 -1.01 -3.73
CA LYS A 144 -12.15 -0.84 -2.72
C LYS A 144 -12.69 -0.39 -1.36
N GLY A 145 -14.00 -0.23 -1.20
CA GLY A 145 -14.62 0.31 0.00
C GLY A 145 -14.50 1.83 0.13
N MET A 146 -14.09 2.54 -0.92
CA MET A 146 -13.82 3.99 -0.91
C MET A 146 -14.89 4.75 -1.70
N VAL A 147 -14.95 6.07 -1.51
CA VAL A 147 -15.77 6.98 -2.32
C VAL A 147 -14.81 7.81 -3.19
N ASP A 148 -14.98 7.77 -4.52
CA ASP A 148 -14.00 8.33 -5.47
C ASP A 148 -13.78 9.85 -5.34
N SER A 149 -14.75 10.58 -4.78
CA SER A 149 -14.64 12.01 -4.52
C SER A 149 -13.83 12.36 -3.27
N ILE A 150 -13.43 11.36 -2.47
CA ILE A 150 -12.61 11.54 -1.27
C ILE A 150 -11.16 11.17 -1.62
N PRO A 151 -10.19 12.08 -1.41
CA PRO A 151 -8.77 11.74 -1.54
C PRO A 151 -8.41 10.54 -0.67
N VAL A 152 -7.60 9.62 -1.19
CA VAL A 152 -7.21 8.39 -0.49
C VAL A 152 -6.61 8.68 0.90
N GLU A 153 -5.80 9.72 1.01
CA GLU A 153 -5.22 10.14 2.29
C GLU A 153 -6.29 10.51 3.33
N ASP A 154 -7.33 11.23 2.93
CA ASP A 154 -8.42 11.63 3.83
C ASP A 154 -9.33 10.43 4.17
N ASN A 155 -9.59 9.53 3.21
CA ASN A 155 -10.25 8.26 3.48
C ASN A 155 -9.49 7.44 4.51
N ASP A 156 -8.16 7.36 4.40
CA ASP A 156 -7.32 6.57 5.31
C ASP A 156 -7.30 7.16 6.72
N LYS A 157 -7.27 8.50 6.84
CA LYS A 157 -7.40 9.17 8.14
C LYS A 157 -8.76 8.92 8.78
N LEU A 158 -9.85 8.98 8.01
CA LEU A 158 -11.20 8.63 8.49
C LEU A 158 -11.27 7.16 8.92
N LEU A 159 -10.70 6.27 8.12
CA LEU A 159 -10.66 4.84 8.40
C LEU A 159 -9.93 4.54 9.72
N ILE A 160 -8.75 5.12 9.92
CA ILE A 160 -7.97 5.01 11.15
C ILE A 160 -8.78 5.54 12.34
N PHE A 161 -9.35 6.75 12.22
CA PHE A 161 -10.16 7.37 13.26
C PHE A 161 -11.32 6.47 13.70
N GLU A 162 -12.07 5.91 12.75
CA GLU A 162 -13.21 5.05 13.07
C GLU A 162 -12.79 3.70 13.65
N LEU A 163 -11.68 3.12 13.19
CA LEU A 163 -11.14 1.87 13.73
C LEU A 163 -10.60 2.04 15.15
N GLU A 164 -9.95 3.17 15.45
CA GLU A 164 -9.55 3.56 16.80
C GLU A 164 -10.77 3.69 17.71
N TYR A 165 -11.81 4.38 17.24
CA TYR A 165 -13.06 4.53 17.97
C TYR A 165 -13.77 3.18 18.20
N LEU A 166 -13.81 2.30 17.19
CA LEU A 166 -14.40 0.96 17.26
C LEU A 166 -13.73 0.11 18.35
N VAL A 167 -12.39 0.09 18.36
CA VAL A 167 -11.60 -0.65 19.37
C VAL A 167 -11.79 -0.04 20.76
N GLN A 168 -11.78 1.30 20.87
CA GLN A 168 -12.03 1.99 22.13
C GLN A 168 -13.41 1.60 22.68
N GLU A 169 -14.46 1.71 21.87
CA GLU A 169 -15.83 1.43 22.27
C GLU A 169 -15.99 -0.05 22.68
N GLY A 170 -15.35 -0.98 21.96
CA GLY A 170 -15.31 -2.40 22.32
C GLY A 170 -14.66 -2.67 23.68
N LYS A 171 -13.61 -1.92 24.05
CA LYS A 171 -12.91 -2.06 25.33
C LYS A 171 -13.67 -1.42 26.50
N GLU A 172 -14.51 -0.42 26.23
CA GLU A 172 -15.26 0.30 27.25
C GLU A 172 -16.66 -0.30 27.51
N ARG A 173 -17.23 -1.01 26.53
CA ARG A 173 -18.59 -1.53 26.63
C ARG A 173 -18.66 -2.90 27.34
N PRO A 174 -19.69 -3.15 28.16
CA PRO A 174 -19.91 -4.46 28.76
C PRO A 174 -20.34 -5.48 27.71
N VAL A 175 -20.13 -6.77 28.01
CA VAL A 175 -20.70 -7.88 27.23
C VAL A 175 -22.20 -7.94 27.46
N THR A 176 -22.96 -7.98 26.38
CA THR A 176 -24.42 -8.07 26.35
C THR A 176 -24.95 -9.23 25.53
N ALA A 177 -24.15 -9.75 24.58
CA ALA A 177 -24.47 -10.98 23.86
C ALA A 177 -24.44 -12.20 24.79
N SER A 178 -25.35 -13.13 24.55
CA SER A 178 -25.49 -14.35 25.34
C SER A 178 -24.98 -15.58 24.58
N GLY A 179 -24.45 -16.56 25.32
CA GLY A 179 -23.99 -17.84 24.77
C GLY A 179 -22.52 -17.89 24.36
N PHE A 180 -21.72 -16.87 24.68
CA PHE A 180 -20.30 -16.76 24.31
C PHE A 180 -19.33 -16.74 25.51
N GLY A 181 -19.85 -16.92 26.73
CA GLY A 181 -19.09 -16.82 27.97
C GLY A 181 -19.15 -15.43 28.60
N THR A 182 -18.17 -15.11 29.45
CA THR A 182 -18.06 -13.84 30.16
C THR A 182 -16.65 -13.27 30.06
N ALA A 183 -16.54 -11.95 30.01
CA ALA A 183 -15.28 -11.21 30.06
C ALA A 183 -15.53 -9.81 30.66
N SER A 184 -14.46 -9.05 30.89
CA SER A 184 -14.53 -7.69 31.43
C SER A 184 -15.21 -6.69 30.48
N ASN A 185 -15.07 -6.88 29.17
CA ASN A 185 -15.68 -6.05 28.13
C ASN A 185 -15.86 -6.86 26.83
N SER A 186 -16.56 -6.25 25.87
CA SER A 186 -16.83 -6.84 24.55
C SER A 186 -15.56 -7.27 23.81
N TRP A 187 -14.53 -6.42 23.81
CA TRP A 187 -13.27 -6.69 23.12
C TRP A 187 -12.50 -7.89 23.69
N GLU A 188 -12.46 -8.02 25.01
CA GLU A 188 -11.81 -9.16 25.65
C GLU A 188 -12.59 -10.45 25.45
N LEU A 189 -13.93 -10.42 25.41
CA LEU A 189 -14.70 -11.61 25.05
C LEU A 189 -14.42 -12.04 23.61
N LEU A 190 -14.44 -11.11 22.64
CA LEU A 190 -14.12 -11.39 21.24
C LEU A 190 -12.79 -12.15 21.10
N LYS A 191 -11.77 -11.71 21.84
CA LYS A 191 -10.42 -12.32 21.82
C LYS A 191 -10.39 -13.77 22.34
N THR A 192 -11.41 -14.21 23.07
CA THR A 192 -11.51 -15.62 23.51
C THR A 192 -12.04 -16.55 22.42
N LEU A 193 -12.79 -16.02 21.45
CA LEU A 193 -13.49 -16.81 20.43
C LEU A 193 -12.52 -17.42 19.43
N LYS A 194 -12.80 -18.65 19.00
CA LYS A 194 -11.86 -19.47 18.20
C LYS A 194 -12.31 -19.73 16.77
N THR A 195 -13.59 -19.54 16.48
CA THR A 195 -14.14 -19.82 15.15
C THR A 195 -14.56 -18.51 14.49
N VAL A 196 -14.51 -18.49 13.16
CA VAL A 196 -15.01 -17.38 12.34
C VAL A 196 -16.48 -17.12 12.67
N ASP A 197 -17.29 -18.19 12.70
CA ASP A 197 -18.72 -18.09 12.97
C ASP A 197 -19.03 -17.50 14.34
N ASP A 198 -18.36 -17.97 15.41
CA ASP A 198 -18.58 -17.42 16.75
C ASP A 198 -18.21 -15.95 16.82
N ALA A 199 -17.07 -15.56 16.22
CA ALA A 199 -16.66 -14.15 16.19
C ALA A 199 -17.64 -13.28 15.40
N THR A 200 -18.13 -13.75 14.25
CA THR A 200 -19.11 -13.04 13.43
C THR A 200 -20.42 -12.82 14.19
N VAL A 201 -20.96 -13.89 14.78
CA VAL A 201 -22.25 -13.85 15.47
C VAL A 201 -22.13 -13.08 16.78
N PHE A 202 -21.05 -13.25 17.53
CA PHE A 202 -20.80 -12.47 18.73
C PHE A 202 -20.73 -10.98 18.43
N TRP A 203 -19.91 -10.57 17.44
CA TRP A 203 -19.79 -9.15 17.10
C TRP A 203 -21.13 -8.56 16.67
N HIS A 204 -21.90 -9.30 15.87
CA HIS A 204 -23.26 -8.90 15.51
C HIS A 204 -24.14 -8.71 16.75
N ASP A 205 -24.25 -9.72 17.61
CA ASP A 205 -25.20 -9.71 18.74
C ASP A 205 -24.79 -8.76 19.87
N ASP A 206 -23.51 -8.42 19.96
CA ASP A 206 -22.98 -7.57 21.02
C ASP A 206 -22.80 -6.11 20.58
N PHE A 207 -22.29 -5.88 19.36
CA PHE A 207 -21.90 -4.56 18.87
C PHE A 207 -22.95 -3.94 17.93
N GLU A 208 -23.46 -4.70 16.95
CA GLU A 208 -24.36 -4.18 15.91
C GLU A 208 -25.84 -4.25 16.29
N LYS A 209 -26.27 -5.38 16.87
CA LYS A 209 -27.63 -5.65 17.35
C LYS A 209 -28.72 -5.35 16.32
N SER A 210 -28.51 -5.80 15.09
CA SER A 210 -29.58 -5.77 14.09
C SER A 210 -30.71 -6.76 14.44
N ALA A 211 -31.83 -6.67 13.73
CA ALA A 211 -32.97 -7.56 13.92
C ALA A 211 -32.74 -9.01 13.39
N MET A 212 -31.57 -9.31 12.83
CA MET A 212 -31.25 -10.64 12.29
C MET A 212 -31.10 -11.67 13.41
N THR A 213 -31.62 -12.87 13.19
CA THR A 213 -31.38 -14.03 14.07
C THR A 213 -29.94 -14.54 13.95
N LYS A 214 -29.43 -15.21 14.99
CA LYS A 214 -28.10 -15.85 14.97
C LYS A 214 -27.86 -16.72 13.73
N GLU A 215 -28.88 -17.47 13.31
CA GLU A 215 -28.79 -18.34 12.14
C GLU A 215 -28.70 -17.55 10.83
N GLN A 216 -29.49 -16.48 10.68
CA GLN A 216 -29.39 -15.59 9.52
C GLN A 216 -28.03 -14.88 9.46
N VAL A 217 -27.51 -14.44 10.61
CA VAL A 217 -26.18 -13.82 10.71
C VAL A 217 -25.12 -14.81 10.28
N LYS A 218 -25.15 -16.04 10.80
CA LYS A 218 -24.23 -17.09 10.41
C LYS A 218 -24.28 -17.37 8.91
N ASN A 219 -25.46 -17.50 8.32
CA ASN A 219 -25.62 -17.83 6.91
C ASN A 219 -25.19 -16.69 5.98
N ILE A 220 -25.41 -15.43 6.36
CA ILE A 220 -25.11 -14.27 5.51
C ILE A 220 -23.72 -13.72 5.83
N ARG A 221 -23.53 -13.23 7.06
CA ARG A 221 -22.28 -12.60 7.49
C ARG A 221 -21.22 -13.66 7.77
N GLY A 222 -21.57 -14.84 8.28
CA GLY A 222 -20.58 -15.92 8.47
C GLY A 222 -20.01 -16.42 7.14
N THR A 223 -20.85 -16.58 6.11
CA THR A 223 -20.36 -16.89 4.74
C THR A 223 -19.42 -15.82 4.20
N ALA A 224 -19.73 -14.53 4.42
CA ALA A 224 -18.84 -13.44 4.05
C ALA A 224 -17.53 -13.47 4.87
N ALA A 225 -17.62 -13.75 6.16
CA ALA A 225 -16.47 -13.89 7.05
C ALA A 225 -15.54 -15.02 6.63
N GLN A 226 -16.08 -16.17 6.21
CA GLN A 226 -15.26 -17.27 5.67
C GLN A 226 -14.49 -16.84 4.42
N LYS A 227 -15.14 -16.13 3.49
CA LYS A 227 -14.45 -15.60 2.29
C LYS A 227 -13.34 -14.61 2.65
N ILE A 228 -13.57 -13.74 3.63
CA ILE A 228 -12.57 -12.78 4.14
C ILE A 228 -11.41 -13.54 4.80
N TYR A 229 -11.72 -14.53 5.64
CA TYR A 229 -10.73 -15.38 6.27
C TYR A 229 -9.89 -16.12 5.24
N GLU A 230 -10.50 -16.78 4.26
CA GLU A 230 -9.79 -17.47 3.17
C GLU A 230 -8.90 -16.50 2.38
N ARG A 231 -9.41 -15.31 2.04
CA ARG A 231 -8.66 -14.27 1.30
C ARG A 231 -7.40 -13.83 2.04
N PHE A 232 -7.49 -13.58 3.36
CA PHE A 232 -6.41 -12.92 4.11
C PHE A 232 -5.61 -13.84 5.06
N ASN A 233 -6.15 -15.00 5.41
CA ASN A 233 -5.46 -16.01 6.21
C ASN A 233 -4.71 -17.02 5.32
N GLY A 234 -5.25 -17.33 4.13
CA GLY A 234 -4.60 -18.17 3.12
C GLY A 234 -3.34 -17.55 2.50
N THR A 235 -3.12 -16.24 2.71
CA THR A 235 -1.95 -15.49 2.28
C THR A 235 -0.72 -15.61 3.19
N GLY A 236 -0.75 -16.48 4.21
CA GLY A 236 0.41 -16.75 5.05
C GLY A 236 0.76 -15.57 5.96
N GLY A 237 0.37 -15.69 7.24
CA GLY A 237 0.85 -14.80 8.29
C GLY A 237 2.36 -14.92 8.45
N SER A 238 3.09 -14.05 7.77
CA SER A 238 4.39 -13.54 8.20
C SER A 238 4.33 -12.03 8.01
N GLY A 239 4.80 -11.29 9.02
CA GLY A 239 4.61 -9.84 9.11
C GLY A 239 4.93 -9.08 7.82
N GLY A 240 4.13 -8.05 7.53
CA GLY A 240 4.47 -7.00 6.58
C GLY A 240 4.82 -7.48 5.17
N GLY A 241 3.91 -8.21 4.51
CA GLY A 241 3.93 -8.31 3.05
C GLY A 241 3.19 -7.11 2.47
N CYS A 242 3.92 -6.14 1.92
CA CYS A 242 3.32 -5.02 1.19
C CYS A 242 2.48 -5.53 0.01
N SER A 243 1.17 -5.67 0.22
CA SER A 243 0.19 -5.68 -0.86
C SER A 243 -0.09 -4.24 -1.25
N SER A 244 0.81 -3.63 -2.02
CA SER A 244 0.43 -2.51 -2.87
C SER A 244 -0.20 -3.11 -4.11
N SER A 245 -1.39 -2.63 -4.46
CA SER A 245 -1.98 -2.85 -5.78
C SER A 245 -0.93 -2.52 -6.84
N ASN A 246 -0.64 -3.52 -7.66
CA ASN A 246 0.37 -3.62 -8.72
C ASN A 246 1.85 -3.79 -8.29
N GLY A 247 2.17 -3.89 -7.00
CA GLY A 247 3.54 -4.19 -6.51
C GLY A 247 3.83 -5.66 -6.21
N GLY A 248 2.80 -6.50 -6.09
CA GLY A 248 2.95 -7.95 -5.87
C GLY A 248 3.69 -8.66 -7.01
N ASP A 249 3.56 -8.14 -8.23
CA ASP A 249 4.30 -8.63 -9.39
C ASP A 249 5.71 -8.02 -9.46
N PHE A 250 5.86 -6.73 -9.11
CA PHE A 250 7.16 -6.04 -9.15
C PHE A 250 8.24 -6.73 -8.31
N ILE A 251 7.99 -6.99 -7.02
CA ILE A 251 8.98 -7.65 -6.16
C ILE A 251 9.22 -9.09 -6.60
N SER A 252 8.21 -9.78 -7.13
CA SER A 252 8.34 -11.11 -7.71
C SER A 252 9.26 -11.11 -8.93
N TYR A 253 9.13 -10.12 -9.81
CA TYR A 253 10.01 -9.93 -10.96
C TYR A 253 11.41 -9.45 -10.57
N VAL A 254 11.57 -8.64 -9.51
CA VAL A 254 12.90 -8.31 -8.96
C VAL A 254 13.62 -9.59 -8.53
N LYS A 255 12.96 -10.46 -7.76
CA LYS A 255 13.52 -11.76 -7.34
C LYS A 255 13.75 -12.70 -8.53
N ARG A 256 12.88 -12.63 -9.55
CA ARG A 256 13.01 -13.43 -10.77
C ARG A 256 14.21 -12.99 -11.61
N TYR A 257 14.48 -11.69 -11.73
CA TYR A 257 15.48 -11.14 -12.65
C TYR A 257 16.84 -10.83 -12.01
N ALA A 258 16.88 -10.45 -10.73
CA ALA A 258 18.11 -10.12 -10.02
C ALA A 258 18.76 -11.37 -9.42
N TRP A 259 20.10 -11.42 -9.42
CA TRP A 259 20.84 -12.42 -8.66
C TRP A 259 20.79 -12.11 -7.16
N PRO A 260 20.60 -13.12 -6.28
CA PRO A 260 20.64 -12.92 -4.82
C PRO A 260 22.06 -12.63 -4.31
N GLU A 261 23.09 -13.00 -5.07
CA GLU A 261 24.51 -12.80 -4.73
C GLU A 261 25.29 -12.22 -5.91
N LYS A 262 26.47 -11.65 -5.64
CA LYS A 262 27.33 -11.02 -6.65
C LYS A 262 27.85 -12.05 -7.66
N LYS A 263 27.46 -11.92 -8.93
CA LYS A 263 27.99 -12.68 -10.08
C LYS A 263 28.86 -11.81 -10.98
N VAL A 264 29.41 -12.41 -12.05
CA VAL A 264 30.13 -11.68 -13.10
C VAL A 264 29.15 -10.70 -13.75
N ARG A 265 29.62 -9.46 -13.99
CA ARG A 265 28.81 -8.32 -14.43
C ARG A 265 27.99 -8.56 -15.70
N THR A 266 28.37 -9.52 -16.53
CA THR A 266 27.75 -9.85 -17.82
C THR A 266 26.72 -10.98 -17.75
N ASP A 267 26.64 -11.68 -16.62
CA ASP A 267 25.82 -12.88 -16.49
C ASP A 267 24.38 -12.50 -16.17
N LYS A 268 23.48 -12.85 -17.08
CA LYS A 268 22.03 -12.75 -16.88
C LYS A 268 21.53 -14.02 -16.20
N LYS A 269 20.63 -13.87 -15.24
CA LYS A 269 19.86 -15.00 -14.71
C LYS A 269 19.02 -15.60 -15.85
N PRO A 270 18.85 -16.93 -15.98
CA PRO A 270 18.17 -17.53 -17.14
C PRO A 270 16.79 -16.92 -17.44
N GLU A 271 15.99 -16.67 -16.41
CA GLU A 271 14.65 -16.10 -16.54
C GLU A 271 14.68 -14.64 -17.03
N TYR A 272 15.74 -13.90 -16.69
CA TYR A 272 15.95 -12.54 -17.21
C TYR A 272 16.50 -12.57 -18.65
N ALA A 273 17.32 -13.55 -19.00
CA ALA A 273 17.77 -13.72 -20.38
C ALA A 273 16.58 -14.01 -21.32
N GLU A 274 15.64 -14.86 -20.90
CA GLU A 274 14.39 -15.13 -21.63
C GLU A 274 13.53 -13.87 -21.78
N ALA A 275 13.42 -13.06 -20.72
CA ALA A 275 12.70 -11.79 -20.76
C ALA A 275 13.30 -10.80 -21.77
N ILE A 276 14.62 -10.77 -21.90
CA ILE A 276 15.33 -9.94 -22.88
C ILE A 276 15.11 -10.44 -24.31
N GLU A 277 15.12 -11.75 -24.55
CA GLU A 277 14.78 -12.28 -25.88
C GLU A 277 13.32 -11.99 -26.26
N LYS A 278 12.41 -12.09 -25.29
CA LYS A 278 11.01 -11.68 -25.48
C LYS A 278 10.91 -10.18 -25.80
N ALA A 279 11.61 -9.33 -25.05
CA ALA A 279 11.64 -7.90 -25.30
C ALA A 279 12.17 -7.54 -26.70
N LYS A 280 13.19 -8.25 -27.20
CA LYS A 280 13.65 -8.11 -28.59
C LYS A 280 12.55 -8.49 -29.60
N SER A 281 11.85 -9.60 -29.37
CA SER A 281 10.77 -10.05 -30.26
C SER A 281 9.59 -9.06 -30.33
N GLU A 282 9.40 -8.29 -29.26
CA GLU A 282 8.37 -7.26 -29.13
C GLU A 282 8.87 -5.86 -29.56
N ASN A 283 10.07 -5.76 -30.13
CA ASN A 283 10.75 -4.51 -30.48
C ASN A 283 10.82 -3.50 -29.31
N ARG A 284 11.05 -4.00 -28.10
CA ARG A 284 11.27 -3.21 -26.89
C ARG A 284 12.75 -2.91 -26.68
N PHE A 285 13.02 -1.86 -25.92
CA PHE A 285 14.35 -1.41 -25.52
C PHE A 285 15.00 -2.44 -24.62
N THR A 286 16.05 -3.07 -25.14
CA THR A 286 16.88 -4.02 -24.39
C THR A 286 18.27 -3.49 -24.10
N GLY A 287 18.47 -2.17 -24.21
CA GLY A 287 19.77 -1.56 -24.00
C GLY A 287 20.80 -1.89 -25.08
N ASP A 288 22.07 -1.71 -24.77
CA ASP A 288 23.16 -1.91 -25.73
C ASP A 288 23.24 -3.38 -26.17
N SER A 289 23.41 -3.58 -27.47
CA SER A 289 23.68 -4.90 -28.07
C SER A 289 25.00 -5.53 -27.60
N CYS A 290 25.91 -4.74 -27.02
CA CYS A 290 27.10 -5.23 -26.33
C CYS A 290 26.67 -6.26 -25.26
N PHE A 291 27.11 -7.52 -25.43
CA PHE A 291 26.71 -8.68 -24.61
C PHE A 291 25.25 -9.18 -24.82
N GLY A 292 24.68 -8.87 -25.99
CA GLY A 292 23.39 -9.40 -26.43
C GLY A 292 22.18 -8.72 -25.79
N GLY A 293 22.29 -7.50 -25.27
CA GLY A 293 21.20 -6.79 -24.59
C GLY A 293 21.01 -7.20 -23.13
N GLY A 294 20.37 -6.32 -22.35
CA GLY A 294 19.96 -6.57 -20.97
C GLY A 294 21.05 -6.42 -19.91
N VAL A 295 22.28 -6.01 -20.27
CA VAL A 295 23.41 -5.93 -19.32
C VAL A 295 23.58 -4.53 -18.72
N ASP A 296 22.89 -3.52 -19.27
CA ASP A 296 22.86 -2.19 -18.67
C ASP A 296 21.68 -1.99 -17.71
N CYS A 297 21.83 -1.01 -16.83
CA CYS A 297 20.85 -0.66 -15.82
C CYS A 297 19.53 -0.18 -16.44
N GLY A 298 19.58 0.45 -17.62
CA GLY A 298 18.39 0.94 -18.32
C GLY A 298 17.51 -0.20 -18.82
N ALA A 299 18.12 -1.21 -19.46
CA ALA A 299 17.45 -2.39 -19.97
C ALA A 299 16.84 -3.21 -18.83
N PHE A 300 17.56 -3.36 -17.72
CA PHE A 300 17.07 -4.05 -16.53
C PHE A 300 15.84 -3.37 -15.94
N VAL A 301 15.93 -2.06 -15.65
CA VAL A 301 14.83 -1.30 -15.04
C VAL A 301 13.64 -1.21 -15.99
N THR A 302 13.87 -0.99 -17.28
CA THR A 302 12.79 -0.91 -18.29
C THR A 302 12.06 -2.24 -18.42
N THR A 303 12.79 -3.35 -18.53
CA THR A 303 12.19 -4.69 -18.65
C THR A 303 11.46 -5.08 -17.36
N LEU A 304 12.03 -4.78 -16.20
CA LEU A 304 11.43 -5.05 -14.90
C LEU A 304 10.10 -4.29 -14.71
N LEU A 305 10.09 -2.98 -14.96
CA LEU A 305 8.89 -2.14 -14.75
C LEU A 305 7.78 -2.46 -15.75
N HIS A 306 8.16 -2.79 -16.99
CA HIS A 306 7.22 -3.19 -18.03
C HIS A 306 6.61 -4.58 -17.74
N ASP A 307 7.44 -5.58 -17.46
CA ASP A 307 6.98 -6.97 -17.30
C ASP A 307 6.22 -7.21 -16.00
N SER A 308 6.57 -6.48 -14.94
CA SER A 308 5.79 -6.45 -13.68
C SER A 308 4.48 -5.68 -13.79
N GLY A 309 4.28 -4.93 -14.86
CA GLY A 309 3.14 -4.03 -15.00
C GLY A 309 3.10 -2.86 -14.00
N PHE A 310 4.19 -2.64 -13.24
CA PHE A 310 4.30 -1.56 -12.27
C PHE A 310 4.24 -0.19 -12.94
N ASP A 311 5.01 -0.01 -14.02
CA ASP A 311 4.93 1.15 -14.88
C ASP A 311 5.29 0.74 -16.32
N LYS A 312 4.26 0.37 -17.08
CA LYS A 312 4.40 0.00 -18.50
C LYS A 312 4.71 1.17 -19.42
N ASN A 313 4.66 2.41 -18.92
CA ASN A 313 4.90 3.62 -19.70
C ASN A 313 6.29 4.21 -19.43
N TYR A 314 6.99 3.70 -18.41
CA TYR A 314 8.37 4.07 -18.12
C TYR A 314 9.25 3.95 -19.36
N ASN A 315 10.14 4.92 -19.56
CA ASN A 315 11.06 4.98 -20.71
C ASN A 315 10.33 4.86 -22.06
N TYR A 316 9.25 5.63 -22.23
CA TYR A 316 8.38 5.61 -23.43
C TYR A 316 7.77 4.23 -23.71
N GLY A 317 7.36 3.55 -22.63
CA GLY A 317 6.87 2.17 -22.64
C GLY A 317 7.89 1.14 -23.12
N GLY A 318 9.17 1.48 -23.02
CA GLY A 318 10.26 0.67 -23.54
C GLY A 318 10.25 0.56 -25.06
N GLU A 319 9.65 1.49 -25.81
CA GLU A 319 9.68 1.47 -27.27
C GLU A 319 11.10 1.69 -27.80
N ASN A 320 11.60 0.75 -28.61
CA ASN A 320 12.95 0.82 -29.16
C ASN A 320 13.13 2.06 -30.06
N GLY A 321 14.21 2.82 -29.87
CA GLY A 321 14.50 4.07 -30.58
C GLY A 321 13.87 5.34 -29.96
N LYS A 322 12.95 5.22 -29.00
CA LYS A 322 12.46 6.34 -28.16
C LYS A 322 13.03 6.29 -26.75
N ALA A 323 13.23 5.08 -26.25
CA ALA A 323 13.91 4.83 -25.00
C ALA A 323 15.37 5.33 -25.04
N GLY A 324 15.78 6.08 -24.01
CA GLY A 324 17.10 6.71 -23.95
C GLY A 324 18.21 5.71 -23.61
N PRO A 325 19.35 5.71 -24.32
CA PRO A 325 20.48 4.85 -23.98
C PRO A 325 21.17 5.35 -22.71
N THR A 326 21.19 4.55 -21.64
CA THR A 326 22.07 4.76 -20.49
C THR A 326 23.41 4.07 -20.74
N CYS A 327 24.17 4.54 -21.74
CA CYS A 327 25.50 3.98 -21.98
C CYS A 327 26.47 4.53 -20.91
N ARG A 328 26.67 3.71 -19.86
CA ARG A 328 27.54 3.88 -18.68
C ARG A 328 27.05 4.87 -17.62
N THR A 329 26.28 4.35 -16.68
CA THR A 329 26.32 4.78 -15.27
C THR A 329 26.13 3.57 -14.36
N GLU A 330 26.79 3.61 -13.22
CA GLU A 330 27.24 2.47 -12.40
C GLU A 330 26.06 1.66 -11.81
N SER A 331 26.04 0.34 -12.04
CA SER A 331 25.35 -0.63 -11.17
C SER A 331 26.28 -1.06 -10.02
N VAL A 332 26.91 -0.07 -9.37
CA VAL A 332 27.75 -0.27 -8.20
C VAL A 332 27.43 0.83 -7.21
N GLY A 333 26.70 0.50 -6.14
CA GLY A 333 26.80 1.27 -4.91
C GLY A 333 28.25 1.18 -4.44
N ARG A 334 29.01 2.26 -4.59
CA ARG A 334 30.34 2.38 -4.01
C ARG A 334 30.20 2.38 -2.48
N GLY A 335 31.05 1.62 -1.80
CA GLY A 335 31.18 1.62 -0.34
C GLY A 335 31.96 2.81 0.20
#